data_AF-A0A9W9K998-F1
#
_entry.id   AF-A0A9W9K998-F1
#
_cell.length_a   1.000
_cell.length_b   1.000
_cell.length_c   1.000
_cell.angle_alpha   90.00
_cell.angle_beta   90.00
_cell.angle_gamma   90.00
#
_symmetry.space_group_name_H-M   'P 1'
#
loop_
_entity.id
_entity.type
_entity.pdbx_description
1 polymer ?
#
loop_
_entity_poly.entity_id
_entity_poly.type
_entity_poly.pdbx_seq_one_letter_code
_entity_poly.pdbx_strand_id
1 'polypeptide(L)'
;MPRPSDKDSDFDRILRDQGELSEPFVLLQFQRVFIPPLDAMLYELIAIVRPGSLNEVREIARNAGNQVIRSGGVVRGYTNWGVFRLPKVTTKHQARYSEGHHFIMRFDSSGPVQTSIRRTLGLDPRMINFSVVKLGDKLEEIKDIEGKVEWNNTRSITDTFTSPPSS
;
A
#
# COMPACT_ATOMS: atom_id res chain seq x y z
N MET A 1 -17.13 -64.15 -0.23
CA MET A 1 -16.15 -63.05 -0.12
C MET A 1 -15.71 -62.63 -1.51
N PRO A 2 -16.06 -61.43 -2.02
CA PRO A 2 -15.55 -60.95 -3.30
C PRO A 2 -14.27 -60.13 -3.10
N ARG A 3 -13.28 -60.35 -3.98
CA ARG A 3 -12.04 -59.57 -4.07
C ARG A 3 -12.33 -58.22 -4.74
N PRO A 4 -11.77 -57.09 -4.27
CA PRO A 4 -11.88 -55.83 -4.98
C PRO A 4 -11.13 -55.87 -6.31
N SER A 5 -11.88 -55.65 -7.38
CA SER A 5 -11.47 -55.52 -8.77
C SER A 5 -10.93 -54.12 -9.08
N ASP A 6 -9.80 -54.09 -9.80
CA ASP A 6 -9.39 -53.13 -10.84
C ASP A 6 -10.08 -51.75 -10.81
N LYS A 7 -9.54 -50.83 -10.00
CA LYS A 7 -9.85 -49.39 -10.10
C LYS A 7 -8.73 -48.57 -10.74
N ASP A 8 -7.60 -49.19 -11.07
CA ASP A 8 -6.42 -48.47 -11.53
C ASP A 8 -6.32 -48.38 -13.07
N SER A 9 -7.13 -49.15 -13.82
CA SER A 9 -7.10 -49.19 -15.29
C SER A 9 -7.99 -48.16 -15.99
N ASP A 10 -8.88 -47.49 -15.25
CA ASP A 10 -9.81 -46.49 -15.80
C ASP A 10 -9.22 -45.08 -15.71
N PHE A 11 -8.41 -44.79 -14.68
CA PHE A 11 -7.71 -43.52 -14.52
C PHE A 11 -6.63 -43.29 -15.59
N ASP A 12 -5.90 -44.34 -15.96
CA ASP A 12 -4.87 -44.27 -17.02
C ASP A 12 -5.47 -44.12 -18.43
N ARG A 13 -6.73 -44.53 -18.63
CA ARG A 13 -7.46 -44.29 -19.89
C ARG A 13 -7.96 -42.84 -19.99
N ILE A 14 -8.43 -42.28 -18.88
CA ILE A 14 -8.87 -40.87 -18.82
C ILE A 14 -7.67 -39.92 -18.99
N LEU A 15 -6.48 -40.31 -18.52
CA LEU A 15 -5.25 -39.53 -18.65
C LEU A 15 -4.54 -39.65 -20.01
N ARG A 16 -5.03 -40.50 -20.94
CA ARG A 16 -4.48 -40.62 -22.30
C ARG A 16 -5.31 -39.93 -23.38
N ASP A 17 -6.52 -39.48 -23.08
CA ASP A 17 -7.45 -38.91 -24.07
C ASP A 17 -7.56 -37.37 -24.00
N GLN A 18 -6.67 -36.71 -23.26
CA GLN A 18 -6.60 -35.24 -23.16
C GLN A 18 -5.33 -34.75 -23.86
N GLY A 19 -5.28 -34.97 -25.17
CA GLY A 19 -4.20 -34.52 -26.03
C GLY A 19 -4.72 -34.11 -27.39
N GLU A 20 -5.47 -33.00 -27.46
CA GLU A 20 -5.54 -32.08 -28.61
C GLU A 20 -6.54 -30.95 -28.32
N LEU A 21 -6.10 -29.94 -27.57
CA LEU A 21 -6.69 -28.61 -27.71
C LEU A 21 -5.54 -27.68 -28.02
N SER A 22 -5.60 -27.13 -29.22
CA SER A 22 -4.64 -26.22 -29.83
C SER A 22 -4.10 -25.20 -28.83
N GLU A 23 -2.77 -25.11 -28.76
CA GLU A 23 -2.00 -24.07 -28.07
C GLU A 23 -2.04 -22.75 -28.88
N PRO A 24 -3.14 -21.97 -28.78
CA PRO A 24 -2.94 -20.53 -28.56
C PRO A 24 -3.90 -19.97 -27.48
N PHE A 25 -4.73 -20.80 -26.85
CA PHE A 25 -5.78 -20.31 -25.94
C PHE A 25 -5.33 -20.16 -24.48
N VAL A 26 -4.31 -20.92 -24.04
CA VAL A 26 -3.83 -20.89 -22.65
C VAL A 26 -2.99 -19.63 -22.37
N LEU A 27 -2.30 -19.08 -23.38
CA LEU A 27 -1.50 -17.87 -23.26
C LEU A 27 -2.32 -16.56 -23.20
N LEU A 28 -3.63 -16.62 -23.46
CA LEU A 28 -4.53 -15.46 -23.33
C LEU A 28 -5.15 -15.34 -21.93
N GLN A 29 -4.96 -16.32 -21.04
CA GLN A 29 -5.49 -16.26 -19.66
C GLN A 29 -4.51 -15.65 -18.65
N PHE A 30 -3.22 -15.53 -18.99
CA PHE A 30 -2.18 -14.99 -18.08
C PHE A 30 -1.67 -13.59 -18.44
N GLN A 31 -2.46 -12.84 -19.21
CA GLN A 31 -2.27 -11.40 -19.36
C GLN A 31 -3.54 -10.65 -18.96
N ARG A 32 -4.05 -10.90 -17.75
CA ARG A 32 -4.82 -9.86 -17.08
C ARG A 32 -3.84 -8.75 -16.72
N VAL A 33 -3.56 -7.89 -17.69
CA VAL A 33 -3.27 -6.48 -17.40
C VAL A 33 -4.38 -6.09 -16.44
N PHE A 34 -4.01 -5.82 -15.19
CA PHE A 34 -4.94 -5.31 -14.21
C PHE A 34 -5.45 -3.99 -14.79
N ILE A 35 -6.62 -4.02 -15.42
CA ILE A 35 -7.26 -2.83 -15.95
C ILE A 35 -7.87 -2.16 -14.72
N PRO A 36 -7.35 -0.99 -14.28
CA PRO A 36 -8.00 -0.27 -13.21
C PRO A 36 -9.44 0.06 -13.65
N PRO A 37 -10.42 0.04 -12.74
CA PRO A 37 -11.78 0.41 -13.09
C PRO A 37 -11.79 1.78 -13.79
N LEU A 38 -12.69 1.98 -14.76
CA LEU A 38 -12.75 3.22 -15.56
C LEU A 38 -12.99 4.48 -14.69
N ASP A 39 -13.46 4.29 -13.46
CA ASP A 39 -13.66 5.31 -12.42
C ASP A 39 -12.59 5.29 -11.31
N ALA A 40 -11.41 4.69 -11.57
CA ALA A 40 -10.33 4.61 -10.59
C ALA A 40 -9.61 5.96 -10.46
N MET A 41 -9.74 6.57 -9.29
CA MET A 41 -9.14 7.85 -8.98
C MET A 41 -7.84 7.61 -8.20
N LEU A 42 -6.80 8.39 -8.47
CA LEU A 42 -5.58 8.33 -7.68
C LEU A 42 -5.75 9.12 -6.38
N TYR A 43 -5.46 8.45 -5.28
CA TYR A 43 -5.40 9.05 -3.96
C TYR A 43 -4.00 8.94 -3.36
N GLU A 44 -3.68 9.93 -2.53
CA GLU A 44 -2.52 9.93 -1.65
C GLU A 44 -3.00 10.04 -0.19
N LEU A 45 -2.67 9.03 0.60
CA LEU A 45 -2.85 9.03 2.05
C LEU A 45 -1.55 9.50 2.69
N ILE A 46 -1.60 10.59 3.46
CA ILE A 46 -0.55 10.99 4.38
C ILE A 46 -1.01 10.65 5.78
N ALA A 47 -0.30 9.76 6.46
CA ALA A 47 -0.64 9.27 7.79
C ALA A 47 0.44 9.63 8.81
N ILE A 48 -0.01 9.97 10.02
CA ILE A 48 0.82 10.31 11.18
C ILE A 48 0.41 9.37 12.31
N VAL A 49 1.25 8.37 12.57
CA VAL A 49 1.04 7.35 13.60
C VAL A 49 1.81 7.72 14.86
N ARG A 50 1.34 7.28 16.03
CA ARG A 50 2.07 7.45 17.28
C ARG A 50 3.50 6.91 17.18
N PRO A 51 4.50 7.61 17.73
CA PRO A 51 5.86 7.12 17.76
C PRO A 51 5.99 5.98 18.79
N GLY A 52 6.93 5.05 18.55
CA GLY A 52 7.31 4.02 19.51
C GLY A 52 7.38 2.59 18.95
N SER A 53 6.53 2.26 17.98
CA SER A 53 6.50 0.91 17.39
C SER A 53 6.35 0.95 15.87
N LEU A 54 7.40 0.53 15.15
CA LEU A 54 7.34 0.36 13.69
C LEU A 54 6.33 -0.74 13.29
N ASN A 55 6.07 -1.68 14.18
CA ASN A 55 5.08 -2.74 13.94
C ASN A 55 3.67 -2.15 13.83
N GLU A 56 3.32 -1.16 14.66
CA GLU A 56 2.03 -0.47 14.56
C GLU A 56 1.87 0.24 13.22
N VAL A 57 2.92 0.94 12.77
CA VAL A 57 2.95 1.62 11.46
C VAL A 57 2.73 0.61 10.33
N ARG A 58 3.47 -0.51 10.35
CA ARG A 58 3.37 -1.56 9.34
C ARG A 58 1.98 -2.18 9.30
N GLU A 59 1.39 -2.43 10.47
CA GLU A 59 0.06 -3.00 10.57
C GLU A 59 -1.01 -2.07 10.00
N ILE A 60 -0.95 -0.78 10.32
CA ILE A 60 -1.87 0.24 9.78
C ILE A 60 -1.73 0.34 8.26
N ALA A 61 -0.50 0.46 7.77
CA ALA A 61 -0.22 0.52 6.33
C ALA A 61 -0.73 -0.73 5.59
N ARG A 62 -0.52 -1.91 6.17
CA ARG A 62 -1.01 -3.19 5.64
C ARG A 62 -2.54 -3.26 5.64
N ASN A 63 -3.20 -2.85 6.71
CA ASN A 63 -4.66 -2.90 6.82
C ASN A 63 -5.32 -1.97 5.79
N ALA A 64 -4.80 -0.75 5.64
CA ALA A 64 -5.27 0.20 4.62
C ALA A 64 -5.02 -0.32 3.20
N GLY A 65 -3.84 -0.88 2.93
CA GLY A 65 -3.53 -1.49 1.62
C GLY A 65 -4.39 -2.69 1.29
N ASN A 66 -4.62 -3.57 2.27
CA ASN A 66 -5.53 -4.71 2.12
C ASN A 66 -6.96 -4.26 1.82
N GLN A 67 -7.41 -3.16 2.41
CA GLN A 67 -8.73 -2.60 2.13
C GLN A 67 -8.85 -2.13 0.67
N VAL A 68 -7.81 -1.47 0.14
CA VAL A 68 -7.73 -1.10 -1.29
C VAL A 68 -7.79 -2.34 -2.18
N ILE A 69 -6.91 -3.32 -1.93
CA ILE A 69 -6.75 -4.51 -2.77
C ILE A 69 -8.03 -5.35 -2.77
N ARG A 70 -8.65 -5.56 -1.60
CA ARG A 70 -9.89 -6.34 -1.47
C ARG A 70 -11.08 -5.70 -2.18
N SER A 71 -11.06 -4.39 -2.38
CA SER A 71 -12.10 -3.66 -3.12
C SER A 71 -11.80 -3.51 -4.61
N GLY A 72 -10.76 -4.17 -5.14
CA GLY A 72 -10.39 -4.09 -6.56
C GLY A 72 -9.64 -2.82 -6.93
N GLY A 73 -9.05 -2.12 -5.97
CA GLY A 73 -8.10 -1.01 -6.21
C GLY A 73 -6.66 -1.49 -6.33
N VAL A 74 -5.75 -0.55 -6.65
CA VAL A 74 -4.31 -0.80 -6.75
C VAL A 74 -3.57 0.01 -5.71
N VAL A 75 -2.64 -0.61 -4.99
CA VAL A 75 -1.66 0.13 -4.20
C VAL A 75 -0.44 0.37 -5.07
N ARG A 76 -0.11 1.65 -5.34
CA ARG A 76 1.04 2.03 -6.15
C ARG A 76 2.35 1.97 -5.37
N GLY A 77 2.30 2.26 -4.06
CA GLY A 77 3.47 2.18 -3.20
C GLY A 77 3.31 2.87 -1.85
N TYR A 78 4.33 2.68 -1.03
CA TYR A 78 4.47 3.29 0.29
C TYR A 78 5.76 4.09 0.35
N THR A 79 5.73 5.27 0.97
CA THR A 79 6.92 6.05 1.29
C THR A 79 6.99 6.24 2.79
N ASN A 80 8.05 5.73 3.41
CA ASN A 80 8.27 5.94 4.84
C ASN A 80 9.10 7.21 5.04
N TRP A 81 8.57 8.16 5.80
CA TRP A 81 9.24 9.41 6.14
C TRP A 81 9.93 9.31 7.52
N GLY A 82 9.48 8.41 8.39
CA GLY A 82 10.05 8.25 9.72
C GLY A 82 9.42 9.21 10.73
N VAL A 83 10.09 9.37 11.87
CA VAL A 83 9.55 10.16 12.99
C VAL A 83 9.92 11.63 12.83
N PHE A 84 8.91 12.49 12.79
CA PHE A 84 9.07 13.94 12.71
C PHE A 84 8.25 14.66 13.77
N ARG A 85 8.67 15.88 14.11
CA ARG A 85 7.91 16.78 14.98
C ARG A 85 6.63 17.25 14.32
N LEU A 86 5.56 17.26 15.11
CA LEU A 86 4.28 17.81 14.66
C LEU A 86 4.37 19.34 14.65
N PRO A 87 3.73 20.03 13.69
CA PRO A 87 3.67 21.50 13.67
C PRO A 87 3.09 22.09 14.96
N LYS A 88 2.17 21.36 15.58
CA LYS A 88 1.58 21.68 16.87
C LYS A 88 1.44 20.41 17.70
N VAL A 89 1.74 20.52 18.99
CA VAL A 89 1.53 19.44 19.94
C VAL A 89 0.04 19.07 19.94
N THR A 90 -0.25 17.80 19.62
CA THR A 90 -1.60 17.31 19.38
C THR A 90 -2.03 16.38 20.50
N THR A 91 -3.18 16.63 21.10
CA THR A 91 -3.78 15.73 22.11
C THR A 91 -4.80 14.84 21.43
N LYS A 92 -4.60 13.53 21.48
CA LYS A 92 -5.53 12.54 20.91
C LYS A 92 -5.50 11.25 21.72
N HIS A 93 -6.65 10.59 21.87
CA HIS A 93 -6.79 9.36 22.67
C HIS A 93 -6.15 9.48 24.07
N GLN A 94 -6.38 10.62 24.74
CA GLN A 94 -5.83 10.94 26.08
C GLN A 94 -4.29 11.03 26.16
N ALA A 95 -3.59 11.08 25.02
CA ALA A 95 -2.14 11.23 24.97
C ALA A 95 -1.75 12.52 24.24
N ARG A 96 -0.64 13.12 24.66
CA ARG A 96 -0.06 14.34 24.08
C ARG A 96 1.14 13.97 23.22
N TYR A 97 1.07 14.31 21.94
CA TYR A 97 2.11 13.98 20.95
C TYR A 97 2.82 15.23 20.47
N SER A 98 4.15 15.27 20.60
CA SER A 98 5.03 16.26 19.97
C SER A 98 5.65 15.76 18.68
N GLU A 99 5.67 14.44 18.49
CA GLU A 99 6.28 13.74 17.36
C GLU A 99 5.36 12.63 16.88
N GLY A 100 5.51 12.24 15.62
CA GLY A 100 4.74 11.17 14.99
C GLY A 100 5.50 10.52 13.84
N HIS A 101 5.21 9.26 13.58
CA HIS A 101 5.77 8.53 12.45
C HIS A 101 4.93 8.80 11.20
N HIS A 102 5.57 9.37 10.18
CA HIS A 102 4.94 9.79 8.94
C HIS A 102 5.14 8.72 7.88
N PHE A 103 4.08 8.37 7.17
CA PHE A 103 4.17 7.59 5.95
C PHE A 103 3.14 8.04 4.93
N ILE A 104 3.46 7.80 3.67
CA ILE A 104 2.58 8.05 2.54
C ILE A 104 2.21 6.73 1.89
N MET A 105 0.95 6.59 1.48
CA MET A 105 0.47 5.49 0.65
C MET A 105 -0.26 6.05 -0.57
N ARG A 106 0.20 5.70 -1.77
CA ARG A 106 -0.48 6.05 -3.02
C ARG A 106 -1.29 4.88 -3.54
N PHE A 107 -2.53 5.12 -3.93
CA PHE A 107 -3.42 4.05 -4.38
C PHE A 107 -4.50 4.55 -5.34
N ASP A 108 -4.88 3.69 -6.28
CA ASP A 108 -6.04 3.88 -7.14
C ASP A 108 -7.24 3.16 -6.55
N SER A 109 -8.35 3.87 -6.37
CA SER A 109 -9.60 3.24 -5.94
C SER A 109 -10.82 4.06 -6.35
N SER A 110 -12.01 3.51 -6.10
CA SER A 110 -13.24 4.29 -6.17
C SER A 110 -13.42 5.18 -4.93
N GLY A 111 -14.24 6.23 -5.05
CA GLY A 111 -14.55 7.14 -3.94
C GLY A 111 -15.15 6.47 -2.68
N PRO A 112 -16.04 5.46 -2.80
CA PRO A 112 -16.55 4.73 -1.63
C PRO A 112 -15.44 3.99 -0.86
N VAL A 113 -14.46 3.41 -1.56
CA VAL A 113 -13.32 2.71 -0.93
C VAL A 113 -12.46 3.70 -0.17
N GLN A 114 -12.17 4.86 -0.78
CA GLN A 114 -11.46 5.94 -0.10
C GLN A 114 -12.17 6.41 1.17
N THR A 115 -13.49 6.57 1.10
CA THR A 115 -14.30 6.97 2.27
C THR A 115 -14.23 5.92 3.37
N SER A 116 -14.27 4.64 2.98
CA SER A 116 -14.13 3.50 3.90
C SER A 116 -12.76 3.50 4.59
N ILE A 117 -11.67 3.77 3.85
CA ILE A 117 -10.31 3.89 4.42
C ILE A 117 -10.24 5.03 5.43
N ARG A 118 -10.80 6.21 5.10
CA ARG A 118 -10.85 7.35 6.04
C ARG A 118 -11.57 6.98 7.33
N ARG A 119 -12.68 6.24 7.24
CA ARG A 119 -13.43 5.78 8.42
C ARG A 119 -12.59 4.82 9.27
N THR A 120 -11.97 3.82 8.65
CA THR A 120 -11.11 2.85 9.34
C THR A 120 -9.96 3.54 10.08
N LEU A 121 -9.22 4.43 9.40
CA LEU A 121 -8.08 5.15 9.99
C LEU A 121 -8.50 6.14 11.08
N GLY A 122 -9.69 6.73 10.96
CA GLY A 122 -10.26 7.61 11.98
C GLY A 122 -10.59 6.91 13.30
N LEU A 123 -10.83 5.59 13.25
CA LEU A 123 -11.12 4.77 14.43
C LEU A 123 -9.88 4.15 15.06
N ASP A 124 -8.73 4.14 14.38
CA ASP A 124 -7.51 3.54 14.92
C ASP A 124 -6.92 4.44 16.03
N PRO A 125 -6.85 3.96 17.29
CA PRO A 125 -6.38 4.77 18.43
C PRO A 125 -4.89 5.13 18.34
N ARG A 126 -4.15 4.44 17.48
CA ARG A 126 -2.71 4.67 17.25
C ARG A 126 -2.46 5.77 16.22
N MET A 127 -3.50 6.17 15.49
CA MET A 127 -3.43 7.25 14.51
C MET A 127 -3.47 8.61 15.21
N ILE A 128 -2.44 9.44 15.07
CA ILE A 128 -2.46 10.83 15.53
C ILE A 128 -3.29 11.66 14.55
N ASN A 129 -2.94 11.64 13.27
CA ASN A 129 -3.63 12.41 12.25
C ASN A 129 -3.46 11.75 10.88
N PHE A 130 -4.37 12.01 9.96
CA PHE A 130 -4.23 11.56 8.58
C PHE A 130 -4.96 12.51 7.63
N SER A 131 -4.50 12.56 6.39
CA SER A 131 -5.17 13.24 5.29
C SER A 131 -5.20 12.32 4.08
N VAL A 132 -6.28 12.36 3.32
CA VAL A 132 -6.39 11.65 2.05
C VAL A 132 -6.73 12.66 0.98
N VAL A 133 -5.85 12.80 0.00
CA VAL A 133 -5.94 13.78 -1.08
C VAL A 133 -6.22 13.06 -2.39
N LYS A 134 -7.17 13.56 -3.18
CA LYS A 134 -7.38 13.12 -4.56
C LYS A 134 -6.34 13.81 -5.44
N LEU A 135 -5.49 13.05 -6.12
CA LEU A 135 -4.44 13.58 -6.99
C LEU A 135 -4.88 13.71 -8.46
N GLY A 136 -5.80 12.87 -8.94
CA GLY A 136 -6.27 12.96 -10.32
C GLY A 136 -7.23 11.83 -10.72
N ASP A 137 -7.85 12.00 -11.89
CA ASP A 137 -8.85 11.08 -12.45
C ASP A 137 -8.29 10.19 -13.57
N LYS A 138 -7.10 10.48 -14.13
CA LYS A 138 -6.51 9.75 -15.27
C LYS A 138 -5.09 9.28 -15.02
N LEU A 139 -4.80 8.03 -15.37
CA LEU A 139 -3.48 7.40 -15.25
C LEU A 139 -2.40 8.13 -16.07
N GLU A 140 -2.77 8.80 -17.15
CA GLU A 140 -1.86 9.51 -18.07
C GLU A 140 -1.23 10.77 -17.48
N GLU A 141 -1.93 11.50 -16.60
CA GLU A 141 -1.40 12.69 -15.92
C GLU A 141 -0.43 12.33 -14.76
N ILE A 142 -0.31 11.03 -14.45
CA ILE A 142 0.35 10.55 -13.23
C ILE A 142 1.48 9.55 -13.49
N LYS A 143 1.85 9.30 -14.75
CA LYS A 143 3.01 8.47 -15.09
C LYS A 143 4.34 9.10 -14.61
N ASP A 144 4.40 10.42 -14.47
CA ASP A 144 5.64 11.15 -14.15
C ASP A 144 5.84 11.48 -12.67
N ILE A 145 4.92 11.08 -11.78
CA ILE A 145 5.10 11.29 -10.33
C ILE A 145 5.72 10.03 -9.74
N GLU A 146 7.03 9.85 -9.92
CA GLU A 146 7.78 8.85 -9.17
C GLU A 146 7.43 8.97 -7.68
N GLY A 147 7.23 7.83 -7.01
CA GLY A 147 7.02 7.74 -5.56
C GLY A 147 8.21 8.19 -4.71
N LYS A 148 9.15 8.95 -5.27
CA LYS A 148 10.33 9.49 -4.61
C LYS A 148 10.09 10.97 -4.34
N VAL A 149 9.64 11.28 -3.13
CA VAL A 149 9.84 12.63 -2.60
C VAL A 149 11.31 12.68 -2.16
N GLU A 150 12.18 13.27 -2.97
CA GLU A 150 13.55 13.58 -2.55
C GLU A 150 13.50 14.70 -1.51
N TRP A 151 13.46 14.34 -0.23
CA TRP A 151 13.77 15.31 0.83
C TRP A 151 15.29 15.52 0.85
N ASN A 152 15.79 16.39 -0.03
CA ASN A 152 17.17 16.83 0.04
C ASN A 152 17.30 17.89 1.15
N ASN A 153 17.76 17.47 2.33
CA ASN A 153 18.52 18.36 3.21
C ASN A 153 19.43 17.54 4.13
N THR A 154 20.51 17.01 3.54
CA THR A 154 21.74 16.76 4.29
C THR A 154 22.22 18.08 4.86
N ARG A 155 21.75 18.45 6.05
CA ARG A 155 22.55 19.28 6.95
C ARG A 155 23.17 18.34 7.95
N SER A 156 24.36 17.85 7.59
CA SER A 156 25.25 17.22 8.54
C SER A 156 25.44 18.19 9.70
N ILE A 157 25.11 17.74 10.91
CA ILE A 157 25.21 18.53 12.16
C ILE A 157 26.69 18.83 12.49
N THR A 158 27.63 18.33 11.67
CA THR A 158 29.08 18.40 11.87
C THR A 158 29.71 19.72 11.41
N ASP A 159 29.06 20.51 10.56
CA ASP A 159 29.66 21.77 10.05
C ASP A 159 29.60 22.94 11.05
N THR A 160 28.85 22.83 12.14
CA THR A 160 28.70 23.92 13.13
C THR A 160 29.83 23.95 14.18
N PHE A 161 30.65 22.91 14.29
CA PHE A 161 31.64 22.78 15.38
C PHE A 161 33.11 23.00 14.97
N THR A 162 33.40 23.34 13.72
CA THR A 162 34.80 23.43 13.24
C THR A 162 35.18 24.78 12.62
N SER A 163 34.61 25.88 13.11
CA SER A 163 35.17 27.20 12.83
C SER A 163 36.07 27.62 14.00
N PRO A 164 37.40 27.68 13.84
CA PRO A 164 38.25 28.30 14.86
C PRO A 164 37.96 29.80 14.93
N PRO A 165 38.11 30.44 16.11
CA PRO A 165 37.94 31.89 16.22
C PRO A 165 38.99 32.58 15.36
N SER A 166 38.55 33.45 14.45
CA SER A 166 39.44 34.39 13.77
C SER A 166 40.01 35.36 14.81
N SER A 167 41.34 35.49 14.81
CA SER A 167 42.14 36.37 15.66
C SER A 167 41.75 37.84 15.55
#